data_AF-A0A937B063-F1
#
_entry.id   AF-A0A937B063-F1
#
_cell.length_a   1.000
_cell.length_b   1.000
_cell.length_c   1.000
_cell.angle_alpha   90.00
_cell.angle_beta   90.00
_cell.angle_gamma   90.00
#
_symmetry.space_group_name_H-M   'P 1'
#
loop_
_entity.id
_entity.type
_entity.pdbx_description
1 polymer ?
#
loop_
_entity_poly.entity_id
_entity_poly.type
_entity_poly.pdbx_seq_one_letter_code
_entity_poly.pdbx_strand_id
1 'polypeptide(L)'
;YNVLWITNLIQYMRQHHYTYVVPRPEAVEGWTSFVLKAGEGLLSNDVDSWMTGINQNVEGKQTRIIARYSGSAPAFRARANAVATDGYRQLEMC
;
A
#
# COMPACT_ATOMS: atom_id res chain seq x y z
N TYR A 1 13.17 0.21 5.93
CA TYR A 1 12.80 -0.66 4.79
C TYR A 1 12.21 0.16 3.67
N ASN A 2 11.08 0.86 3.87
CA ASN A 2 10.40 1.62 2.80
C ASN A 2 11.34 2.57 2.04
N VAL A 3 12.17 3.35 2.75
CA VAL A 3 13.17 4.24 2.14
C VAL A 3 14.09 3.48 1.20
N LEU A 4 14.63 2.33 1.62
CA LEU A 4 15.53 1.52 0.79
C LEU A 4 14.82 0.95 -0.44
N TRP A 5 13.58 0.48 -0.30
CA TRP A 5 12.81 -0.03 -1.43
C TRP A 5 12.53 1.07 -2.47
N ILE A 6 12.17 2.28 -2.02
CA ILE A 6 11.96 3.45 -2.89
C ILE A 6 13.27 3.89 -3.54
N THR A 7 14.38 3.93 -2.80
CA THR A 7 15.71 4.25 -3.36
C THR A 7 16.08 3.27 -4.48
N ASN A 8 15.83 1.97 -4.30
CA ASN A 8 16.10 0.96 -5.31
C ASN A 8 15.21 1.12 -6.55
N LEU A 9 13.94 1.49 -6.38
CA LEU A 9 13.03 1.81 -7.49
C LEU A 9 13.53 3.03 -8.27
N ILE A 10 13.92 4.11 -7.58
CA ILE A 10 14.46 5.32 -8.23
C ILE A 10 15.75 5.00 -8.98
N GLN A 11 16.63 4.17 -8.42
CA GLN A 11 17.84 3.73 -9.09
C GLN A 11 17.53 2.93 -10.36
N TYR A 12 16.57 1.99 -10.29
CA TYR A 12 16.09 1.24 -11.45
C TYR A 12 15.56 2.17 -12.53
N MET A 13 14.68 3.12 -12.18
CA MET A 13 14.16 4.11 -13.13
C MET A 13 15.26 4.90 -13.83
N ARG A 14 16.27 5.37 -13.09
CA ARG A 14 17.41 6.11 -13.66
C ARG A 14 18.24 5.28 -14.63
N GLN A 15 18.49 4.01 -14.31
CA GLN A 15 19.23 3.08 -15.18
C GLN A 15 18.49 2.80 -16.50
N HIS A 16 17.16 2.87 -16.47
CA HIS A 16 16.30 2.63 -17.63
C HIS A 16 15.78 3.93 -18.28
N HIS A 17 16.26 5.10 -17.84
CA HIS A 17 15.84 6.42 -18.33
C HIS A 17 14.34 6.74 -18.17
N TYR A 18 13.66 6.09 -17.22
CA TYR A 18 12.28 6.42 -16.87
C TYR A 18 12.22 7.69 -16.00
N THR A 19 11.27 8.55 -16.30
CA THR A 19 11.02 9.83 -15.60
C THR A 19 9.68 9.86 -14.88
N TYR A 20 8.81 8.90 -15.18
CA TYR A 20 7.48 8.76 -14.61
C TYR A 20 7.25 7.32 -14.16
N VAL A 21 6.53 7.15 -13.05
CA VAL A 21 6.08 5.86 -12.55
C VAL A 21 4.72 6.00 -11.88
N VAL A 22 3.81 5.07 -12.19
CA VAL A 22 2.48 4.99 -11.57
C VAL A 22 2.13 3.52 -11.34
N PRO A 23 1.47 3.16 -10.23
CA PRO A 23 0.97 1.80 -10.07
C PRO A 23 -0.16 1.54 -11.08
N ARG A 24 -0.18 0.32 -11.64
CA ARG A 24 -1.32 -0.11 -12.47
C ARG A 24 -2.59 -0.25 -11.63
N PRO A 25 -3.79 0.01 -12.18
CA PRO A 25 -5.04 -0.10 -11.43
C PRO A 25 -5.23 -1.46 -10.74
N GLU A 26 -4.94 -2.56 -11.44
CA GLU A 26 -5.05 -3.93 -10.90
C GLU A 26 -4.05 -4.20 -9.76
N ALA A 27 -2.88 -3.54 -9.79
CA ALA A 27 -1.91 -3.63 -8.71
C ALA A 27 -2.41 -2.91 -7.45
N VAL A 28 -3.09 -1.77 -7.62
CA VAL A 28 -3.76 -1.04 -6.54
C VAL A 28 -4.89 -1.88 -5.94
N GLU A 29 -5.76 -2.46 -6.77
CA GLU A 29 -6.84 -3.33 -6.32
C GLU A 29 -6.32 -4.56 -5.57
N GLY A 30 -5.26 -5.19 -6.10
CA GLY A 30 -4.62 -6.34 -5.47
C GLY A 30 -3.97 -5.99 -4.12
N TRP A 31 -3.36 -4.81 -4.00
CA TRP A 31 -2.85 -4.30 -2.73
C TRP A 31 -3.99 -4.01 -1.73
N THR A 32 -5.05 -3.34 -2.17
CA THR A 32 -6.23 -3.03 -1.34
C THR A 32 -6.85 -4.30 -0.80
N SER A 33 -7.09 -5.30 -1.65
CA SER A 33 -7.64 -6.60 -1.25
C SER A 33 -6.76 -7.32 -0.21
N PHE A 34 -5.43 -7.26 -0.39
CA PHE A 34 -4.48 -7.82 0.56
C PHE A 34 -4.54 -7.10 1.93
N VAL A 35 -4.67 -5.78 1.93
CA VAL A 35 -4.81 -4.98 3.16
C VAL A 35 -6.12 -5.28 3.87
N LEU A 36 -7.24 -5.33 3.14
CA LEU A 36 -8.56 -5.66 3.70
C LEU A 36 -8.55 -7.04 4.36
N LYS A 37 -8.01 -8.04 3.68
CA LYS A 37 -7.90 -9.41 4.20
C LYS A 37 -7.02 -9.49 5.46
N ALA A 38 -5.96 -8.70 5.53
CA ALA A 38 -5.10 -8.64 6.72
C ALA A 38 -5.79 -7.99 7.93
N GLY A 39 -6.86 -7.24 7.72
CA GLY A 39 -7.66 -6.61 8.78
C GLY A 39 -8.92 -7.38 9.16
N GLU A 40 -9.29 -8.43 8.43
CA GLU A 40 -10.54 -9.16 8.64
C GLU A 40 -10.63 -9.73 10.07
N GLY A 41 -11.74 -9.46 10.76
CA GLY A 41 -12.02 -9.96 12.12
C GLY A 41 -11.25 -9.27 13.26
N LEU A 42 -10.42 -8.25 12.98
CA LEU A 42 -9.74 -7.51 14.04
C LEU A 42 -10.69 -6.54 14.75
N LEU A 43 -10.86 -6.70 16.07
CA LEU A 43 -11.69 -5.80 16.90
C LEU A 43 -11.26 -4.32 16.83
N SER A 44 -10.00 -4.05 16.51
CA SER A 44 -9.50 -2.69 16.29
C SER A 44 -10.22 -1.99 15.13
N ASN A 45 -10.79 -2.74 14.20
CA ASN A 45 -11.55 -2.21 13.08
C ASN A 45 -12.99 -1.87 13.43
N ASP A 46 -13.49 -2.24 14.61
CA ASP A 46 -14.86 -1.96 15.06
C ASP A 46 -14.94 -0.69 15.93
N VAL A 47 -13.80 -0.20 16.43
CA VAL A 47 -13.72 1.00 17.26
C VAL A 47 -13.79 2.26 16.39
N ASP A 48 -14.61 3.24 16.77
CA ASP A 48 -14.64 4.57 16.15
C ASP A 48 -13.38 5.35 16.53
N SER A 49 -12.50 5.57 15.56
CA SER A 49 -11.27 6.32 15.76
C SER A 49 -10.75 6.87 14.44
N TRP A 50 -9.76 7.75 14.53
CA TRP A 50 -9.03 8.21 13.35
C TRP A 50 -8.38 7.05 12.55
N MET A 51 -8.07 5.92 13.19
CA MET A 51 -7.49 4.74 12.54
C MET A 51 -8.51 3.98 11.68
N THR A 52 -9.79 4.15 11.94
CA THR A 52 -10.90 3.58 11.17
C THR A 52 -11.58 4.64 10.29
N GLY A 53 -10.96 5.82 10.17
CA GLY A 53 -11.45 6.96 9.39
C GLY A 53 -12.61 7.72 10.02
N ILE A 54 -13.07 7.31 11.20
CA ILE A 54 -14.16 7.97 11.90
C ILE A 54 -13.61 9.15 12.70
N ASN A 55 -14.12 10.34 12.41
CA ASN A 55 -13.91 11.55 13.20
C ASN A 55 -15.19 12.38 13.21
N GLN A 56 -15.86 12.42 14.36
CA GLN A 56 -17.12 13.14 14.53
C GLN A 56 -16.98 14.68 14.40
N ASN A 57 -15.76 15.21 14.52
CA ASN A 57 -15.51 16.64 14.43
C ASN A 57 -15.26 17.14 12.99
N VAL A 58 -15.21 16.23 12.00
CA VAL A 58 -14.87 16.57 10.61
C VAL A 58 -15.96 16.07 9.68
N GLU A 59 -16.61 16.98 8.96
CA GLU A 59 -17.60 16.65 7.95
C GLU A 59 -17.01 15.71 6.89
N GLY A 60 -17.72 14.64 6.55
CA GLY A 60 -17.27 13.63 5.59
C GLY A 60 -16.34 12.55 6.16
N LYS A 61 -16.09 12.56 7.48
CA LYS A 61 -15.33 11.52 8.21
C LYS A 61 -16.23 10.66 9.10
N GLN A 62 -17.45 10.38 8.65
CA GLN A 62 -18.42 9.52 9.36
C GLN A 62 -18.50 8.11 8.75
N THR A 63 -17.79 7.87 7.65
CA THR A 63 -17.74 6.57 6.99
C THR A 63 -16.48 5.82 7.38
N ARG A 64 -16.66 4.60 7.86
CA ARG A 64 -15.56 3.73 8.26
C ARG A 64 -14.74 3.30 7.04
N ILE A 65 -13.42 3.34 7.17
CA ILE A 65 -12.46 2.85 6.16
C ILE A 65 -11.38 2.00 6.82
N ILE A 66 -10.69 1.20 6.01
CA ILE A 66 -9.43 0.58 6.41
C ILE A 66 -8.28 1.51 6.01
N ALA A 67 -7.78 2.29 6.97
CA ALA A 67 -6.70 3.25 6.75
C ALA A 67 -5.29 2.68 6.98
N ARG A 68 -5.20 1.44 7.48
CA ARG A 68 -3.94 0.82 7.93
C ARG A 68 -3.80 -0.61 7.41
N TYR A 69 -2.59 -0.98 7.03
CA TYR A 69 -2.19 -2.39 6.92
C TYR A 69 -1.90 -2.98 8.30
N SER A 70 -2.74 -3.94 8.72
CA SER A 70 -2.66 -4.59 10.05
C SER A 70 -1.91 -5.93 10.04
N GLY A 71 -1.37 -6.35 8.89
CA GLY A 71 -0.57 -7.57 8.79
C GLY A 71 0.87 -7.40 9.29
N SER A 72 1.64 -8.47 9.22
CA SER A 72 3.02 -8.50 9.73
C SER A 72 4.00 -7.76 8.80
N ALA A 73 5.06 -7.20 9.39
CA ALA A 73 6.14 -6.56 8.63
C ALA A 73 6.84 -7.53 7.66
N PRO A 74 7.11 -8.81 8.00
CA PRO A 74 7.64 -9.78 7.04
C PRO A 74 6.73 -9.98 5.82
N ALA A 75 5.41 -10.13 6.02
CA ALA A 75 4.47 -10.30 4.90
C ALA A 75 4.41 -9.07 3.99
N PHE A 76 4.44 -7.86 4.57
CA PHE A 76 4.57 -6.62 3.81
C PHE A 76 5.82 -6.60 2.93
N ARG A 77 6.98 -6.88 3.54
CA ARG A 77 8.27 -6.86 2.86
C ARG A 77 8.36 -7.94 1.78
N ALA A 78 7.81 -9.13 2.02
CA ALA A 78 7.79 -10.20 1.04
C ALA A 78 7.03 -9.78 -0.23
N ARG A 79 5.85 -9.16 -0.07
CA ARG A 79 5.06 -8.66 -1.21
C ARG A 79 5.77 -7.53 -1.95
N ALA A 80 6.33 -6.56 -1.23
CA ALA A 80 7.09 -5.47 -1.84
C ALA A 80 8.36 -5.97 -2.57
N ASN A 81 9.09 -6.92 -1.98
CA ASN A 81 10.25 -7.52 -2.63
C ASN A 81 9.87 -8.29 -3.90
N ALA A 82 8.73 -8.99 -3.91
CA ALA A 82 8.26 -9.71 -5.10
C ALA A 82 8.06 -8.76 -6.30
N VAL A 83 7.51 -7.56 -6.07
CA VAL A 83 7.39 -6.50 -7.09
C VAL A 83 8.76 -6.11 -7.64
N ALA A 84 9.74 -5.89 -6.77
CA ALA A 84 11.10 -5.51 -7.19
C ALA A 84 11.81 -6.66 -7.94
N THR A 85 11.67 -7.91 -7.48
CA THR A 85 12.25 -9.09 -8.13
C THR A 85 11.66 -9.35 -9.52
N ASP A 86 10.38 -9.04 -9.70
CA ASP A 86 9.67 -9.17 -10.98
C ASP A 86 9.96 -7.99 -11.93
N GLY A 87 10.93 -7.14 -11.62
CA GLY A 87 11.29 -5.99 -12.45
C GLY A 87 10.22 -4.90 -12.45
N TYR A 88 9.50 -4.74 -11.34
CA TYR A 88 8.47 -3.71 -11.14
C TYR A 88 7.32 -3.75 -12.15
N ARG A 89 6.96 -4.92 -12.71
CA ARG A 89 5.89 -5.07 -13.73
C ARG A 89 4.53 -4.53 -13.31
N GLN A 90 4.28 -4.48 -12.00
CA GLN A 90 3.06 -3.95 -11.39
C GLN A 90 2.98 -2.41 -11.47
N LEU A 91 4.06 -1.76 -11.91
CA LEU A 91 4.16 -0.33 -12.15
C LEU A 91 4.25 -0.09 -13.66
N GLU A 92 3.59 0.97 -14.12
CA GLU A 92 3.79 1.55 -15.45
C GLU A 92 4.86 2.62 -15.34
N MET A 93 5.83 2.59 -16.26
CA MET A 93 6.96 3.52 -16.29
C MET A 93 7.17 4.05 -17.70
N CYS A 94 7.48 5.35 -17.81
CA CYS A 94 7.86 6.01 -19.05
C CYS A 94 8.87 7.14 -18.81
#